data_AF-H2C355-F1
#
_entry.id   AF-H2C355-F1
#
_cell.length_a   1.000
_cell.length_b   1.000
_cell.length_c   1.000
_cell.angle_alpha   90.00
_cell.angle_beta   90.00
_cell.angle_gamma   90.00
#
_symmetry.space_group_name_H-M   'P 1'
#
loop_
_entity.id
_entity.type
_entity.pdbx_description
1 polymer ?
#
loop_
_entity_poly.entity_id
_entity_poly.type
_entity_poly.pdbx_seq_one_letter_code
_entity_poly.pdbx_strand_id
1 'polypeptide(L)'
;MNVFIFGGGGDVVSALIPYRQLARRGHVVYLGSVVWERRVEDSIPGPICNDSWREVEVINRWVSLVNEKSYAVRGGRLIIPQIVRVAKALGTKLFSLCLEGGSKGLFTALREISQSHSLDAIIGVDAGGDCNAST
;
A
#
# COMPACT_ATOMS: atom_id res chain seq x y z
N MET A 1 4.61 -16.71 12.17
CA MET A 1 3.37 -16.17 11.61
C MET A 1 3.71 -15.30 10.43
N ASN A 2 2.92 -15.40 9.36
CA ASN A 2 2.98 -14.59 8.17
C ASN A 2 1.84 -13.57 8.24
N VAL A 3 2.17 -12.29 8.31
CA VAL A 3 1.19 -11.22 8.52
C VAL A 3 1.28 -10.23 7.37
N PHE A 4 0.14 -9.85 6.81
CA PHE A 4 0.06 -8.72 5.87
C PHE A 4 -0.55 -7.52 6.57
N ILE A 5 0.13 -6.37 6.48
CA ILE A 5 -0.34 -5.11 7.03
C ILE A 5 -0.49 -4.13 5.89
N PHE A 6 -1.60 -3.41 5.84
CA PHE A 6 -1.80 -2.37 4.85
C PHE A 6 -2.44 -1.12 5.44
N GLY A 7 -2.11 0.04 4.87
CA GLY A 7 -2.78 1.32 5.15
C GLY A 7 -3.47 1.90 3.92
N GLY A 8 -4.23 2.98 4.08
CA GLY A 8 -4.76 3.78 2.98
C GLY A 8 -3.89 5.01 2.69
N GLY A 9 -3.45 5.20 1.44
CA GLY A 9 -2.68 6.39 1.03
C GLY A 9 -1.51 6.69 1.96
N GLY A 10 -1.62 7.77 2.74
CA GLY A 10 -0.63 8.18 3.74
C GLY A 10 -0.50 7.26 4.97
N ASP A 11 -1.53 6.48 5.31
CA ASP A 11 -1.54 5.61 6.49
C ASP A 11 -0.56 4.44 6.38
N VAL A 12 -0.02 4.18 5.18
CA VAL A 12 1.10 3.25 5.00
C VAL A 12 2.30 3.61 5.89
N VAL A 13 2.48 4.89 6.21
CA VAL A 13 3.50 5.35 7.16
C VAL A 13 3.16 4.90 8.58
N SER A 14 1.90 5.03 9.01
CA SER A 14 1.44 4.55 10.31
C SER A 14 1.52 3.02 10.42
N ALA A 15 1.25 2.31 9.32
CA ALA A 15 1.40 0.86 9.22
C ALA A 15 2.84 0.36 9.45
N LEU A 16 3.85 1.24 9.34
CA LEU A 16 5.24 0.90 9.70
C LEU A 16 5.41 0.56 11.18
N ILE A 17 4.57 1.10 12.06
CA ILE A 17 4.66 0.86 13.51
C ILE A 17 4.38 -0.62 13.82
N PRO A 18 3.20 -1.18 13.52
CA PRO A 18 2.94 -2.60 13.74
C PRO A 18 3.84 -3.49 12.87
N TYR A 19 4.21 -3.06 11.66
CA TYR A 19 5.17 -3.77 10.80
C TYR A 19 6.51 -4.02 11.51
N ARG A 20 7.13 -2.95 12.03
CA ARG A 20 8.42 -3.06 12.73
C ARG A 20 8.31 -3.85 14.03
N GLN A 21 7.21 -3.67 14.77
CA GLN A 21 6.99 -4.40 16.02
C GLN A 21 6.86 -5.91 15.81
N LEU A 22 6.11 -6.34 14.79
CA LEU A 22 5.94 -7.76 14.48
C LEU A 22 7.20 -8.36 13.86
N ALA A 23 7.87 -7.63 12.97
CA ALA A 23 9.15 -8.07 12.38
C ALA A 23 10.22 -8.29 13.46
N ARG A 24 10.33 -7.39 14.45
CA ARG A 24 11.26 -7.53 15.60
C ARG A 24 10.99 -8.76 16.47
N ARG A 25 9.75 -9.28 16.47
CA ARG A 25 9.36 -10.51 17.18
C ARG A 25 9.61 -11.77 16.35
N GLY A 26 10.27 -11.66 15.19
CA GLY A 26 10.61 -12.79 14.34
C GLY A 26 9.48 -13.25 13.42
N HIS A 27 8.42 -12.45 13.24
CA HIS A 27 7.37 -12.76 12.28
C HIS A 27 7.75 -12.34 10.86
N VAL A 28 7.24 -13.05 9.86
CA VAL A 28 7.35 -12.64 8.46
C VAL A 28 6.24 -11.65 8.19
N VAL A 29 6.60 -10.40 7.91
CA VAL A 29 5.62 -9.32 7.74
C VAL A 29 5.73 -8.73 6.35
N TYR A 30 4.60 -8.71 5.66
CA TYR A 30 4.42 -8.06 4.37
C TYR A 30 3.71 -6.73 4.60
N LEU A 31 4.12 -5.69 3.87
CA LEU A 31 3.54 -4.35 3.98
C LEU A 31 2.99 -3.91 2.62
N GLY A 32 1.84 -3.25 2.67
CA GLY A 32 1.22 -2.68 1.48
C GLY A 32 0.42 -1.42 1.76
N SER A 33 -0.20 -0.89 0.72
CA SER A 33 -1.12 0.23 0.81
C SER A 33 -2.21 0.08 -0.22
N VAL A 34 -3.43 0.42 0.16
CA VAL A 34 -4.41 0.95 -0.78
C VAL A 34 -3.83 2.25 -1.34
N VAL A 35 -3.61 2.32 -2.64
CA VAL A 35 -2.96 3.48 -3.24
C VAL A 35 -4.02 4.46 -3.71
N TRP A 36 -4.28 5.44 -2.86
CA TRP A 36 -5.13 6.58 -3.16
C TRP A 36 -4.56 7.79 -2.45
N GLU A 37 -4.04 8.73 -3.24
CA GLU A 37 -3.36 9.90 -2.71
C GLU A 37 -4.31 11.07 -2.49
N ARG A 38 -3.93 11.98 -1.58
CA ARG A 38 -4.63 13.25 -1.39
C ARG A 38 -4.39 14.15 -2.62
N ARG A 39 -5.31 15.08 -2.87
CA ARG A 39 -5.27 16.00 -4.02
C ARG A 39 -3.96 16.80 -4.17
N VAL A 40 -3.28 17.04 -3.05
CA VAL A 40 -1.99 17.73 -3.01
C VAL A 40 -0.89 16.92 -3.70
N GLU A 41 -0.93 15.59 -3.56
CA GLU A 41 0.04 14.69 -4.19
C GLU A 41 -0.44 14.23 -5.58
N ASP A 42 -1.73 13.88 -5.72
CA ASP A 42 -2.34 13.50 -7.00
C ASP A 42 -3.55 14.37 -7.33
N SER A 43 -3.44 15.17 -8.39
CA SER A 43 -4.55 16.01 -8.84
C SER A 43 -5.78 15.24 -9.35
N ILE A 44 -5.62 13.97 -9.74
CA ILE A 44 -6.71 13.12 -10.22
C ILE A 44 -7.29 12.32 -9.04
N PRO A 45 -8.58 12.50 -8.70
CA PRO A 45 -9.20 11.74 -7.64
C PRO A 45 -9.30 10.25 -7.99
N GLY A 46 -9.23 9.41 -6.97
CA GLY A 46 -9.44 7.97 -7.07
C GLY A 46 -8.16 7.15 -6.93
N PRO A 47 -8.29 5.82 -6.95
CA PRO A 47 -7.18 4.92 -6.73
C PRO A 47 -6.19 4.92 -7.91
N ILE A 48 -4.93 4.59 -7.59
CA ILE A 48 -3.87 4.34 -8.56
C ILE A 48 -3.81 2.83 -8.81
N CYS A 49 -4.07 2.43 -10.05
CA CYS A 49 -4.15 1.04 -10.48
C CYS A 49 -3.07 0.73 -11.51
N ASN A 50 -2.94 -0.55 -11.88
CA ASN A 50 -1.82 -1.07 -12.68
C ASN A 50 -1.53 -0.26 -13.95
N ASP A 51 -2.55 0.21 -14.66
CA ASP A 51 -2.38 0.97 -15.91
C ASP A 51 -1.64 2.30 -15.72
N SER A 52 -1.77 2.90 -14.53
CA SER A 52 -1.09 4.14 -14.16
C SER A 52 0.38 3.91 -13.77
N TRP A 53 0.74 2.70 -13.34
CA TRP A 53 2.06 2.42 -12.79
C TRP A 53 3.15 2.25 -13.84
N ARG A 54 4.39 2.59 -13.47
CA ARG A 54 5.63 2.33 -14.20
C ARG A 54 6.66 1.77 -13.22
N GLU A 55 7.57 0.94 -13.72
CA GLU A 55 8.61 0.26 -12.92
C GLU A 55 8.03 -0.57 -11.75
N VAL A 56 6.95 -1.31 -12.01
CA VAL A 56 6.29 -2.20 -11.05
C VAL A 56 6.27 -3.64 -11.54
N GLU A 57 6.14 -4.58 -10.61
CA GLU A 57 5.88 -5.98 -10.92
C GLU A 57 4.38 -6.26 -10.71
N VAL A 58 3.65 -6.51 -11.78
CA VAL A 58 2.21 -6.77 -11.72
C VAL A 58 1.97 -8.22 -11.26
N ILE A 59 1.22 -8.39 -10.17
CA ILE A 59 0.87 -9.71 -9.63
C ILE A 59 -0.48 -10.16 -10.19
N ASN A 60 -1.48 -9.30 -10.13
CA ASN A 60 -2.82 -9.52 -10.67
C ASN A 60 -3.49 -8.17 -11.00
N ARG A 61 -4.78 -8.17 -11.38
CA ARG A 61 -5.53 -6.96 -11.73
C ARG A 61 -5.55 -5.87 -10.64
N TRP A 62 -5.50 -6.26 -9.37
CA TRP A 62 -5.68 -5.37 -8.22
C TRP A 62 -4.40 -5.17 -7.39
N VAL A 63 -3.35 -5.95 -7.66
CA VAL A 63 -2.14 -6.02 -6.86
C VAL A 63 -0.91 -5.88 -7.75
N SER A 64 -0.02 -4.98 -7.36
CA SER A 64 1.32 -4.84 -7.92
C SER A 64 2.35 -4.68 -6.82
N LEU A 65 3.60 -5.08 -7.06
CA LEU A 65 4.73 -4.79 -6.21
C LEU A 65 5.44 -3.52 -6.69
N VAL A 66 5.51 -2.53 -5.81
CA VAL A 66 6.23 -1.26 -6.03
C VAL A 66 7.58 -1.30 -5.34
N ASN A 67 8.58 -0.63 -5.92
CA ASN A 67 9.93 -0.46 -5.39
C ASN A 67 10.33 1.03 -5.42
N GLU A 68 11.56 1.36 -5.03
CA GLU A 68 12.07 2.74 -4.98
C GLU A 68 12.07 3.51 -6.31
N LYS A 69 11.99 2.81 -7.44
CA LYS A 69 11.97 3.39 -8.80
C LYS A 69 10.55 3.48 -9.37
N SER A 70 9.56 2.88 -8.70
CA SER A 70 8.18 2.90 -9.15
C SER A 70 7.60 4.31 -9.12
N TYR A 71 6.76 4.64 -10.10
CA TYR A 71 6.01 5.89 -10.14
C TYR A 71 4.71 5.71 -10.90
N ALA A 72 3.76 6.60 -10.69
CA ALA A 72 2.51 6.62 -11.42
C ALA A 72 2.48 7.77 -12.43
N VAL A 73 1.89 7.56 -13.60
CA VAL A 73 1.59 8.63 -14.57
C VAL A 73 0.09 8.89 -14.54
N ARG A 74 -0.30 10.06 -14.05
CA ARG A 74 -1.71 10.47 -13.90
C ARG A 74 -1.91 11.88 -14.44
N GLY A 75 -2.86 12.04 -15.36
CA GLY A 75 -3.17 13.35 -15.97
C GLY A 75 -1.99 13.98 -16.69
N GLY A 76 -1.11 13.17 -17.28
CA GLY A 76 0.13 13.64 -17.92
C GLY A 76 1.23 14.05 -16.93
N ARG A 77 1.07 13.82 -15.63
CA ARG A 77 2.06 14.15 -14.59
C ARG A 77 2.63 12.88 -13.97
N LEU A 78 3.91 12.94 -13.61
CA LEU A 78 4.57 11.92 -12.79
C LEU A 78 4.23 12.16 -11.32
N ILE A 79 3.72 11.14 -10.65
CA ILE A 79 3.37 11.12 -9.23
C ILE A 79 4.23 10.06 -8.53
N ILE A 80 4.70 10.36 -7.32
CA ILE A 80 5.44 9.41 -6.46
C ILE A 80 4.60 9.14 -5.20
N PRO A 81 3.74 8.11 -5.22
CA PRO A 81 2.85 7.78 -4.11
C PRO A 81 3.60 7.48 -2.81
N GLN A 82 2.94 7.64 -1.66
CA GLN A 82 3.57 7.47 -0.35
C GLN A 82 4.15 6.07 -0.17
N ILE A 83 3.49 5.03 -0.70
CA ILE A 83 3.99 3.65 -0.65
C ILE A 83 5.37 3.52 -1.33
N VAL A 84 5.65 4.26 -2.41
CA VAL A 84 6.97 4.24 -3.08
C VAL A 84 8.04 4.86 -2.19
N ARG A 85 7.70 5.96 -1.53
CA ARG A 85 8.60 6.64 -0.58
C ARG A 85 8.93 5.71 0.60
N VAL A 86 7.94 4.95 1.08
CA VAL A 86 8.14 3.93 2.12
C VAL A 86 8.98 2.75 1.59
N ALA A 87 8.72 2.26 0.38
CA ALA A 87 9.51 1.20 -0.26
C ALA A 87 10.99 1.59 -0.35
N LYS A 88 11.26 2.82 -0.78
CA LYS A 88 12.61 3.41 -0.81
C LYS A 88 13.24 3.49 0.58
N ALA A 89 12.49 3.92 1.61
CA ALA A 89 13.00 4.03 2.97
C ALA A 89 13.32 2.66 3.60
N LEU A 90 12.59 1.61 3.22
CA LEU A 90 12.82 0.24 3.68
C LEU A 90 13.81 -0.55 2.82
N GLY A 91 14.09 -0.10 1.58
CA GLY A 91 14.92 -0.83 0.62
C GLY A 91 14.31 -2.16 0.17
N THR A 92 12.98 -2.24 0.09
CA THR A 92 12.27 -3.47 -0.29
C THR A 92 11.03 -3.16 -1.14
N LYS A 93 10.56 -4.17 -1.89
CA LYS A 93 9.28 -4.13 -2.60
C LYS A 93 8.10 -4.17 -1.64
N LEU A 94 7.04 -3.43 -1.95
CA LEU A 94 5.80 -3.35 -1.17
C LEU A 94 4.56 -3.59 -2.04
N PHE A 95 3.45 -4.04 -1.44
CA PHE A 95 2.21 -4.32 -2.17
C PHE A 95 1.35 -3.06 -2.37
N SER A 96 1.13 -2.67 -3.61
CA SER A 96 0.13 -1.68 -4.02
C SER A 96 -1.21 -2.38 -4.27
N LEU A 97 -2.27 -1.91 -3.61
CA LEU A 97 -3.65 -2.37 -3.78
C LEU A 97 -4.50 -1.32 -4.50
N CYS A 98 -5.14 -1.71 -5.59
CA CYS A 98 -6.09 -0.90 -6.34
C CYS A 98 -7.53 -1.13 -5.86
N LEU A 99 -8.30 -0.05 -5.68
CA LEU A 99 -9.70 -0.09 -5.22
C LEU A 99 -10.75 0.12 -6.31
N GLU A 100 -10.38 0.15 -7.59
CA GLU A 100 -11.33 0.37 -8.68
C GLU A 100 -12.43 -0.73 -8.73
N GLY A 101 -12.10 -1.96 -8.34
CA GLY A 101 -13.07 -3.06 -8.20
C GLY A 101 -13.95 -3.01 -6.94
N GLY A 102 -13.86 -1.96 -6.13
CA GLY A 102 -14.58 -1.80 -4.87
C GLY A 102 -14.26 -2.91 -3.86
N SER A 103 -15.23 -3.24 -3.01
CA SER A 103 -15.07 -4.26 -1.95
C SER A 103 -14.77 -5.66 -2.51
N LYS A 104 -15.36 -6.02 -3.65
CA LYS A 104 -15.09 -7.31 -4.32
C LYS A 104 -13.67 -7.38 -4.83
N GLY A 105 -13.19 -6.32 -5.49
CA GLY A 105 -11.80 -6.24 -5.97
C GLY A 105 -10.79 -6.34 -4.84
N LEU A 106 -11.01 -5.60 -3.75
CA LEU A 106 -10.17 -5.67 -2.56
C LEU A 106 -10.19 -7.07 -1.91
N PHE A 107 -11.37 -7.69 -1.79
CA PHE A 107 -11.48 -9.04 -1.26
C PHE A 107 -10.69 -10.05 -2.10
N THR A 108 -10.81 -9.99 -3.42
CA THR A 108 -10.02 -10.82 -4.34
C THR A 108 -8.51 -10.58 -4.16
N ALA A 109 -8.10 -9.32 -4.12
CA ALA A 109 -6.70 -8.93 -3.91
C ALA A 109 -6.13 -9.53 -2.61
N LEU A 110 -6.83 -9.33 -1.49
CA LEU A 110 -6.41 -9.81 -0.18
C LEU A 110 -6.42 -11.34 -0.10
N ARG A 111 -7.41 -12.01 -0.71
CA ARG A 111 -7.48 -13.47 -0.76
C ARG A 111 -6.29 -14.06 -1.51
N GLU A 112 -5.93 -13.49 -2.65
CA GLU A 112 -4.78 -13.96 -3.44
C GLU A 112 -3.47 -13.77 -2.68
N ILE A 113 -3.23 -12.60 -2.08
CA ILE A 113 -2.06 -12.37 -1.22
C ILE A 113 -2.04 -13.37 -0.05
N SER A 114 -3.19 -13.60 0.58
CA SER A 114 -3.33 -14.56 1.68
C SER A 114 -2.93 -15.97 1.29
N GLN A 115 -3.34 -16.42 0.11
CA GLN A 115 -3.03 -17.76 -0.37
C GLN A 115 -1.57 -17.88 -0.81
N SER A 116 -1.07 -16.93 -1.61
CA SER A 116 0.29 -16.94 -2.15
C SER A 116 1.37 -16.83 -1.06
N HIS A 117 1.08 -16.15 0.04
CA HIS A 117 2.04 -15.95 1.13
C HIS A 117 1.70 -16.77 2.40
N SER A 118 0.69 -17.64 2.33
CA SER A 118 0.22 -18.45 3.46
C SER A 118 0.04 -17.60 4.73
N LEU A 119 -0.72 -16.51 4.60
CA LEU A 119 -0.90 -15.55 5.68
C LEU A 119 -1.75 -16.13 6.80
N ASP A 120 -1.32 -15.90 8.04
CA ASP A 120 -2.08 -16.22 9.26
C ASP A 120 -3.02 -15.07 9.65
N ALA A 121 -2.66 -13.83 9.28
CA ALA A 121 -3.43 -12.64 9.63
C ALA A 121 -3.26 -11.51 8.61
N ILE A 122 -4.30 -10.69 8.50
CA ILE A 122 -4.33 -9.44 7.72
C ILE A 122 -4.73 -8.31 8.67
N ILE A 123 -4.00 -7.21 8.67
CA ILE A 123 -4.22 -6.04 9.53
C ILE A 123 -4.38 -4.80 8.65
N GLY A 124 -5.55 -4.16 8.70
CA GLY A 124 -5.77 -2.84 8.12
C GLY A 124 -5.46 -1.75 9.13
N VAL A 125 -4.71 -0.74 8.72
CA VAL A 125 -4.36 0.44 9.52
C VAL A 125 -5.01 1.67 8.90
N ASP A 126 -5.88 2.30 9.65
CA ASP A 126 -6.47 3.60 9.34
C ASP A 126 -6.03 4.58 10.44
N ALA A 127 -5.32 5.63 10.05
CA ALA A 127 -4.80 6.63 10.96
C ALA A 127 -5.39 8.02 10.67
N GLY A 128 -6.46 8.11 9.88
CA GLY A 128 -7.11 9.35 9.46
C GLY A 128 -7.94 10.08 10.53
N GLY A 129 -7.56 10.00 11.80
CA GLY A 129 -8.19 10.72 12.90
C GLY A 129 -7.53 12.08 13.16
N ASP A 130 -8.33 13.14 13.22
CA ASP A 130 -7.86 14.48 13.59
C ASP A 130 -7.32 14.49 15.03
N CYS A 131 -6.00 14.46 15.19
CA CYS A 131 -5.34 14.76 16.45
C CYS A 131 -5.17 16.28 16.58
N ASN A 132 -6.23 16.98 16.98
CA ASN A 132 -6.10 18.37 17.41
C ASN A 132 -5.43 18.39 18.78
N ALA A 133 -4.15 18.75 18.82
CA ALA A 133 -3.51 19.19 20.06
C ALA A 133 -3.82 20.69 20.23
N SER A 134 -4.87 21.02 20.98
CA SER A 134 -5.04 22.38 21.51
C SER A 134 -4.21 22.52 22.78
N THR A 135 -3.37 23.56 22.83
CA THR A 135 -2.67 23.99 24.05
C THR A 135 -3.54 24.93 24.85
#